data_AF-A0A3C1ZYH9-F1
#
_entry.id   AF-A0A3C1ZYH9-F1
#
_cell.length_a   1.000
_cell.length_b   1.000
_cell.length_c   1.000
_cell.angle_alpha   90.00
_cell.angle_beta   90.00
_cell.angle_gamma   90.00
#
_symmetry.space_group_name_H-M   'P 1'
#
loop_
_entity.id
_entity.type
_entity.pdbx_description
1 polymer ?
#
loop_
_entity_poly.entity_id
_entity_poly.type
_entity_poly.pdbx_seq_one_letter_code
_entity_poly.pdbx_strand_id
1 'polypeptide(L)'
;MRQRINASAPAELAALVDALDGRYVPASTGNDPLRNPNALPTGKNFYAFDADYLPSPEVYKAGETLAQDLIDTYEAEHEGAFPDKVTFNLWSTECIRNEGIMESKILSLLGIKPQRDGYGKVVDLEVIPRRVLGRPRVDVVLIPSGLYRDVFPQLVLLLDKAVKLAAQQDEVDNYVRRNTARQYQMLIDRGLEEEMAEALAEVRIFTTPSGAYGTGTNTMVDASGTWESDREVAAVFMNRMHFPYSDKFWGGSPVADSILLTVFEQSLSGTKAVLHSRTSHLYAGLDNDDFFQYLGGTALAIRAIDGESPDVMVSNLTEQGRMRNEKLTYFLSKELQVRYFNPDWINAMLDEGYSGSRFVRQVSANLWGWQVTVPDAVDQSKWDNFYEVYVADRYDLDIAERFEENQNLYAYQVMISRMYEAIRKDYWTPDDAVKEDLITEFLETVEKVGLSCNLNVCNNGKLADFLDQEMEEVSGISEASIENWREQLEQIRERLEDQRVRAQQVAQNASSTDDYTPRKAVQGYTLEEVNANQNEPSGAPVNPALWRWVILVALVGYGIYYFTRKGVRG
;
A
#
# COMPACT_ATOMS: atom_id res chain seq x y z
N MET A 1 14.29 -16.42 -20.21
CA MET A 1 13.72 -15.12 -19.77
C MET A 1 13.26 -14.26 -20.94
N ARG A 2 14.16 -13.75 -21.80
CA ARG A 2 13.83 -12.84 -22.91
C ARG A 2 12.67 -13.31 -23.82
N GLN A 3 12.65 -14.59 -24.21
CA GLN A 3 11.55 -15.13 -25.01
C GLN A 3 10.18 -15.02 -24.30
N ARG A 4 10.13 -15.26 -22.98
CA ARG A 4 8.89 -15.14 -22.19
C ARG A 4 8.46 -13.67 -22.05
N ILE A 5 9.41 -12.75 -21.94
CA ILE A 5 9.13 -11.29 -21.95
C ILE A 5 8.53 -10.90 -23.31
N ASN A 6 9.17 -11.27 -24.42
CA ASN A 6 8.67 -10.91 -25.75
C ASN A 6 7.27 -11.52 -26.07
N ALA A 7 6.92 -12.63 -25.42
CA ALA A 7 5.61 -13.26 -25.57
C ALA A 7 4.51 -12.62 -24.69
N SER A 8 4.87 -11.71 -23.77
CA SER A 8 3.96 -11.16 -22.74
C SER A 8 2.89 -10.25 -23.34
N ALA A 9 3.26 -9.19 -24.07
CA ALA A 9 2.27 -8.24 -24.62
C ALA A 9 1.25 -8.90 -25.59
N PRO A 10 1.66 -9.79 -26.53
CA PRO A 10 0.67 -10.52 -27.34
C PRO A 10 -0.23 -11.44 -26.51
N ALA A 11 0.30 -12.06 -25.45
CA ALA A 11 -0.46 -12.93 -24.56
C ALA A 11 -1.47 -12.14 -23.71
N GLU A 12 -1.13 -10.94 -23.24
CA GLU A 12 -2.06 -10.05 -22.51
C GLU A 12 -3.27 -9.68 -23.35
N LEU A 13 -3.06 -9.27 -24.60
CA LEU A 13 -4.15 -8.93 -25.52
C LEU A 13 -5.00 -10.16 -25.86
N ALA A 14 -4.37 -11.30 -26.11
CA ALA A 14 -5.09 -12.54 -26.38
C ALA A 14 -5.94 -12.99 -25.18
N ALA A 15 -5.38 -12.93 -23.97
CA ALA A 15 -6.08 -13.28 -22.75
C ALA A 15 -7.26 -12.35 -22.47
N LEU A 16 -7.14 -11.06 -22.76
CA LEU A 16 -8.25 -10.11 -22.68
C LEU A 16 -9.38 -10.50 -23.64
N VAL A 17 -9.06 -10.81 -24.91
CA VAL A 17 -10.05 -11.25 -25.90
C VAL A 17 -10.71 -12.55 -25.48
N ASP A 18 -9.94 -13.54 -25.03
CA ASP A 18 -10.46 -14.82 -24.55
C ASP A 18 -11.38 -14.64 -23.34
N ALA A 19 -11.04 -13.77 -22.38
CA ALA A 19 -11.88 -13.46 -21.23
C ALA A 19 -13.22 -12.84 -21.66
N LEU A 20 -13.20 -11.89 -22.61
CA LEU A 20 -14.40 -11.25 -23.15
C LEU A 20 -15.28 -12.24 -23.95
N ASP A 21 -14.65 -13.22 -24.61
CA ASP A 21 -15.33 -14.33 -25.30
C ASP A 21 -15.83 -15.43 -24.34
N GLY A 22 -15.68 -15.25 -23.01
CA GLY A 22 -16.09 -16.23 -22.01
C GLY A 22 -15.25 -17.51 -22.01
N ARG A 23 -14.03 -17.45 -22.55
CA ARG A 23 -13.08 -18.57 -22.60
C ARG A 23 -12.22 -18.62 -21.34
N TYR A 24 -11.63 -19.79 -21.13
CA TYR A 24 -10.70 -20.01 -20.03
C TYR A 24 -9.39 -19.25 -20.25
N VAL A 25 -9.05 -18.36 -19.30
CA VAL A 25 -7.72 -17.73 -19.21
C VAL A 25 -6.81 -18.62 -18.35
N PRO A 26 -5.67 -19.09 -18.87
CA PRO A 26 -4.78 -19.99 -18.14
C PRO A 26 -4.33 -19.44 -16.78
N ALA A 27 -4.41 -20.27 -15.74
CA ALA A 27 -3.95 -19.93 -14.42
C ALA A 27 -2.44 -20.16 -14.25
N SER A 28 -1.77 -19.34 -13.44
CA SER A 28 -0.33 -19.49 -13.15
C SER A 28 0.08 -18.75 -11.88
N THR A 29 1.27 -19.01 -11.36
CA THR A 29 1.79 -18.22 -10.24
C THR A 29 2.13 -16.81 -10.71
N GLY A 30 1.74 -15.79 -9.94
CA GLY A 30 2.15 -14.40 -10.17
C GLY A 30 3.56 -14.11 -9.63
N ASN A 31 3.73 -12.93 -9.02
CA ASN A 31 4.93 -12.48 -8.30
C ASN A 31 6.00 -11.75 -9.16
N ASP A 32 7.01 -11.16 -8.51
CA ASP A 32 8.12 -10.46 -9.17
C ASP A 32 8.88 -11.43 -10.10
N PRO A 33 9.02 -11.15 -11.41
CA PRO A 33 9.68 -12.07 -12.35
C PRO A 33 11.13 -12.40 -12.03
N LEU A 34 11.84 -11.57 -11.26
CA LEU A 34 13.21 -11.86 -10.81
C LEU A 34 13.24 -12.94 -9.72
N ARG A 35 12.20 -12.97 -8.87
CA ARG A 35 12.02 -13.98 -7.82
C ARG A 35 11.32 -15.23 -8.34
N ASN A 36 10.30 -15.05 -9.17
CA ASN A 36 9.55 -16.12 -9.82
C ASN A 36 9.54 -15.97 -11.36
N PRO A 37 10.54 -16.53 -12.06
CA PRO A 37 10.58 -16.50 -13.53
C PRO A 37 9.39 -17.19 -14.24
N ASN A 38 8.57 -17.96 -13.51
CA ASN A 38 7.36 -18.60 -14.05
C ASN A 38 6.16 -17.65 -14.11
N ALA A 39 6.25 -16.47 -13.48
CA ALA A 39 5.31 -15.38 -13.68
C ALA A 39 5.22 -14.94 -15.15
N LEU A 40 6.28 -15.19 -15.93
CA LEU A 40 6.31 -14.91 -17.37
C LEU A 40 5.97 -16.15 -18.23
N PRO A 41 5.39 -15.98 -19.43
CA PRO A 41 4.83 -14.72 -19.94
C PRO A 41 3.64 -14.24 -19.09
N THR A 42 3.35 -12.94 -19.14
CA THR A 42 2.12 -12.37 -18.57
C THR A 42 0.89 -12.75 -19.42
N GLY A 43 -0.28 -12.15 -19.16
CA GLY A 43 -1.54 -12.56 -19.80
C GLY A 43 -2.11 -13.87 -19.23
N LYS A 44 -1.95 -14.08 -17.93
CA LYS A 44 -2.44 -15.26 -17.21
C LYS A 44 -3.28 -14.84 -16.01
N ASN A 45 -4.23 -15.68 -15.63
CA ASN A 45 -5.03 -15.48 -14.41
C ASN A 45 -4.21 -15.94 -13.20
N PHE A 46 -3.41 -15.03 -12.65
CA PHE A 46 -2.43 -15.42 -11.65
C PHE A 46 -3.03 -15.72 -10.27
N TYR A 47 -2.36 -16.56 -9.51
CA TYR A 47 -2.65 -16.83 -8.10
C TYR A 47 -1.37 -16.68 -7.25
N ALA A 48 -1.55 -16.61 -5.93
CA ALA A 48 -0.47 -16.58 -4.96
C ALA A 48 0.04 -18.01 -4.66
N PHE A 49 -0.07 -18.46 -3.42
CA PHE A 49 0.31 -19.81 -2.96
C PHE A 49 -0.60 -20.26 -1.81
N ASP A 50 -0.45 -21.51 -1.40
CA ASP A 50 -1.06 -22.03 -0.18
C ASP A 50 -0.22 -21.59 1.05
N ALA A 51 -0.77 -20.70 1.86
CA ALA A 51 -0.06 -20.13 3.00
C ALA A 51 0.13 -21.12 4.17
N ASP A 52 -0.52 -22.28 4.13
CA ASP A 52 -0.31 -23.33 5.14
C ASP A 52 1.10 -23.93 5.09
N TYR A 53 1.85 -23.71 4.01
CA TYR A 53 3.25 -24.11 3.88
C TYR A 53 4.23 -23.04 4.37
N LEU A 54 3.73 -21.89 4.82
CA LEU A 54 4.57 -20.80 5.27
C LEU A 54 4.80 -20.78 6.78
N PRO A 55 6.02 -20.46 7.23
CA PRO A 55 7.22 -20.34 6.40
C PRO A 55 7.82 -21.71 6.05
N SER A 56 8.57 -21.82 4.94
CA SER A 56 9.40 -23.01 4.67
C SER A 56 10.62 -23.06 5.62
N PRO A 57 11.35 -24.19 5.74
CA PRO A 57 12.55 -24.26 6.58
C PRO A 57 13.64 -23.24 6.19
N GLU A 58 13.86 -23.03 4.90
CA GLU A 58 14.84 -22.08 4.38
C GLU A 58 14.42 -20.63 4.65
N VAL A 59 13.13 -20.33 4.48
CA VAL A 59 12.56 -19.02 4.78
C VAL A 59 12.62 -18.73 6.29
N TYR A 60 12.35 -19.73 7.13
CA TYR A 60 12.49 -19.59 8.58
C TYR A 60 13.90 -19.20 8.98
N LYS A 61 14.91 -19.88 8.41
CA LYS A 61 16.32 -19.58 8.66
C LYS A 61 16.74 -18.19 8.18
N ALA A 62 16.20 -17.72 7.06
CA ALA A 62 16.41 -16.35 6.59
C ALA A 62 15.83 -15.33 7.59
N GLY A 63 14.62 -15.60 8.10
CA GLY A 63 14.00 -14.79 9.16
C GLY A 63 14.80 -14.78 10.46
N GLU A 64 15.37 -15.92 10.88
CA GLU A 64 16.27 -15.99 12.04
C GLU A 64 17.51 -15.10 11.87
N THR A 65 18.11 -15.13 10.69
CA THR A 65 19.28 -14.29 10.37
C THR A 65 18.92 -12.80 10.44
N LEU A 66 17.77 -12.41 9.88
CA LEU A 66 17.30 -11.02 9.90
C LEU A 66 16.81 -10.55 11.28
N ALA A 67 16.37 -11.47 12.15
CA ALA A 67 16.04 -11.19 13.54
C ALA A 67 17.32 -10.88 14.34
N GLN A 68 18.37 -11.68 14.14
CA GLN A 68 19.66 -11.44 14.77
C GLN A 68 20.30 -10.13 14.27
N ASP A 69 20.29 -9.89 12.97
CA ASP A 69 20.77 -8.63 12.37
C ASP A 69 20.08 -7.40 12.95
N LEU A 70 18.77 -7.48 13.21
CA LEU A 70 18.01 -6.39 13.87
C LEU A 70 18.49 -6.15 15.30
N ILE A 71 18.68 -7.22 16.08
CA ILE A 71 19.14 -7.12 17.48
C ILE A 71 20.55 -6.54 17.52
N ASP A 72 21.47 -7.10 16.73
CA ASP A 72 22.87 -6.68 16.68
C ASP A 72 22.99 -5.22 16.25
N THR A 73 22.21 -4.81 15.24
CA THR A 73 22.18 -3.41 14.77
C THR A 73 21.65 -2.48 15.86
N TYR A 74 20.54 -2.85 16.51
CA TYR A 74 19.96 -2.02 17.55
C TYR A 74 20.90 -1.85 18.75
N GLU A 75 21.51 -2.95 19.23
CA GLU A 75 22.48 -2.91 20.33
C GLU A 75 23.71 -2.06 19.99
N ALA A 76 24.22 -2.16 18.76
CA ALA A 76 25.37 -1.37 18.32
C ALA A 76 25.07 0.14 18.31
N GLU A 77 23.85 0.53 17.98
CA GLU A 77 23.43 1.93 17.88
C GLU A 77 22.92 2.52 19.21
N HIS A 78 22.53 1.67 20.17
CA HIS A 78 21.92 2.08 21.44
C HIS A 78 22.77 1.67 22.65
N GLU A 79 24.09 1.79 22.57
CA GLU A 79 25.02 1.58 23.68
C GLU A 79 24.88 0.19 24.36
N GLY A 80 24.55 -0.84 23.58
CA GLY A 80 24.32 -2.21 24.05
C GLY A 80 22.94 -2.46 24.64
N ALA A 81 21.98 -1.53 24.49
CA ALA A 81 20.60 -1.75 24.90
C ALA A 81 19.90 -2.75 23.98
N PHE A 82 19.14 -3.67 24.56
CA PHE A 82 18.42 -4.70 23.83
C PHE A 82 17.03 -4.19 23.36
N PRO A 83 16.57 -4.48 22.13
CA PRO A 83 15.27 -4.04 21.64
C PRO A 83 14.15 -4.87 22.27
N ASP A 84 13.55 -4.38 23.36
CA ASP A 84 12.57 -5.14 24.14
C ASP A 84 11.16 -5.23 23.51
N LYS A 85 10.84 -4.32 22.58
CA LYS A 85 9.61 -4.34 21.79
C LYS A 85 9.84 -3.84 20.35
N VAL A 86 9.28 -4.52 19.37
CA VAL A 86 9.40 -4.19 17.94
C VAL A 86 8.04 -4.25 17.24
N THR A 87 7.73 -3.28 16.38
CA THR A 87 6.48 -3.27 15.60
C THR A 87 6.73 -3.61 14.13
N PHE A 88 5.84 -4.42 13.54
CA PHE A 88 5.95 -4.89 12.16
C PHE A 88 4.73 -4.50 11.34
N ASN A 89 4.96 -3.90 10.18
CA ASN A 89 3.94 -3.73 9.16
C ASN A 89 4.00 -4.92 8.19
N LEU A 90 2.85 -5.56 7.93
CA LEU A 90 2.77 -6.76 7.10
C LEU A 90 1.81 -6.54 5.92
N TRP A 91 2.32 -6.66 4.70
CA TRP A 91 1.50 -6.57 3.49
C TRP A 91 1.33 -7.91 2.82
N SER A 92 0.12 -8.16 2.30
CA SER A 92 -0.17 -9.37 1.52
C SER A 92 0.78 -9.51 0.33
N THR A 93 0.94 -8.45 -0.47
CA THR A 93 1.82 -8.42 -1.64
C THR A 93 3.28 -8.66 -1.30
N GLU A 94 3.76 -8.18 -0.16
CA GLU A 94 5.13 -8.45 0.30
C GLU A 94 5.28 -9.88 0.83
N CYS A 95 4.32 -10.38 1.60
CA CYS A 95 4.29 -11.78 2.05
C CYS A 95 4.28 -12.74 0.84
N ILE A 96 3.53 -12.42 -0.22
CA ILE A 96 3.56 -13.18 -1.48
C ILE A 96 4.97 -13.19 -2.10
N ARG A 97 5.72 -12.09 -2.03
CA ARG A 97 7.06 -11.96 -2.60
C ARG A 97 8.17 -12.58 -1.77
N ASN A 98 8.07 -12.45 -0.45
CA ASN A 98 9.08 -12.93 0.49
C ASN A 98 8.78 -14.32 1.04
N GLU A 99 7.59 -14.87 0.78
CA GLU A 99 7.17 -16.22 1.18
C GLU A 99 7.25 -16.48 2.68
N GLY A 100 7.01 -15.47 3.51
CA GLY A 100 6.95 -15.65 4.97
C GLY A 100 8.23 -15.24 5.73
N ILE A 101 9.15 -14.49 5.11
CA ILE A 101 10.42 -14.08 5.77
C ILE A 101 10.14 -13.17 6.98
N MET A 102 9.16 -12.27 6.89
CA MET A 102 8.85 -11.34 7.97
C MET A 102 8.18 -12.07 9.15
N GLU A 103 7.28 -12.99 8.84
CA GLU A 103 6.61 -13.89 9.79
C GLU A 103 7.66 -14.77 10.48
N SER A 104 8.62 -15.30 9.73
CA SER A 104 9.76 -16.04 10.27
C SER A 104 10.62 -15.21 11.22
N LYS A 105 10.88 -13.95 10.87
CA LYS A 105 11.61 -13.01 11.72
C LYS A 105 10.85 -12.75 13.02
N ILE A 106 9.53 -12.54 12.95
CA ILE A 106 8.65 -12.38 14.11
C ILE A 106 8.68 -13.63 15.00
N LEU A 107 8.51 -14.82 14.43
CA LEU A 107 8.59 -16.09 15.17
C LEU A 107 9.94 -16.25 15.86
N SER A 108 11.05 -15.93 15.17
CA SER A 108 12.39 -15.96 15.76
C SER A 108 12.48 -15.00 16.94
N LEU A 109 12.09 -13.72 16.81
CA LEU A 109 12.12 -12.71 17.89
C LEU A 109 11.35 -13.17 19.14
N LEU A 110 10.18 -13.78 18.95
CA LEU A 110 9.37 -14.39 20.02
C LEU A 110 10.01 -15.65 20.63
N GLY A 111 11.00 -16.25 19.97
CA GLY A 111 11.64 -17.51 20.36
C GLY A 111 10.75 -18.71 20.09
N ILE A 112 10.05 -18.71 18.96
CA ILE A 112 9.14 -19.74 18.50
C ILE A 112 9.61 -20.27 17.14
N LYS A 113 9.48 -21.58 16.91
CA LYS A 113 9.75 -22.19 15.59
C LYS A 113 8.53 -22.97 15.09
N PRO A 114 8.27 -23.00 13.78
CA PRO A 114 7.18 -23.78 13.19
C PRO A 114 7.45 -25.28 13.22
N GLN A 115 6.44 -26.06 13.58
CA GLN A 115 6.39 -27.52 13.42
C GLN A 115 5.69 -27.88 12.11
N ARG A 116 6.27 -28.81 11.36
CA ARG A 116 5.76 -29.23 10.06
C ARG A 116 5.44 -30.72 10.04
N ASP A 117 4.45 -31.08 9.24
CA ASP A 117 4.17 -32.48 8.93
C ASP A 117 5.17 -33.05 7.90
N GLY A 118 4.98 -34.32 7.53
CA GLY A 118 5.82 -34.99 6.53
C GLY A 118 5.72 -34.41 5.11
N TYR A 119 4.74 -33.56 4.82
CA TYR A 119 4.55 -32.88 3.54
C TYR A 119 5.08 -31.45 3.55
N GLY A 120 5.55 -30.94 4.69
CA GLY A 120 6.10 -29.60 4.84
C GLY A 120 5.06 -28.54 5.21
N LYS A 121 3.80 -28.92 5.43
CA LYS A 121 2.76 -28.01 5.91
C LYS A 121 3.04 -27.64 7.37
N VAL A 122 2.92 -26.36 7.71
CA VAL A 122 3.00 -25.90 9.11
C VAL A 122 1.73 -26.29 9.82
N VAL A 123 1.85 -27.16 10.82
CA VAL A 123 0.72 -27.73 11.57
C VAL A 123 0.66 -27.27 13.01
N ASP A 124 1.80 -26.84 13.57
CA ASP A 124 1.89 -26.31 14.93
C ASP A 124 3.12 -25.41 15.12
N LEU A 125 3.33 -24.92 16.34
CA LEU A 125 4.46 -24.12 16.78
C LEU A 125 5.14 -24.79 17.98
N GLU A 126 6.46 -24.66 18.06
CA GLU A 126 7.27 -25.13 19.19
C GLU A 126 7.99 -23.94 19.83
N VAL A 127 7.98 -23.90 21.16
CA VAL A 127 8.76 -22.92 21.93
C VAL A 127 10.23 -23.30 21.90
N ILE A 128 11.11 -22.37 21.54
CA ILE A 128 12.55 -22.52 21.70
C ILE A 128 12.88 -22.25 23.19
N PRO A 129 13.47 -23.19 23.94
CA PRO A 129 13.78 -22.97 25.35
C PRO A 129 14.72 -21.77 25.55
N ARG A 130 14.53 -20.95 26.60
CA ARG A 130 15.35 -19.75 26.90
C ARG A 130 16.87 -19.99 26.81
N ARG A 131 17.33 -21.14 27.29
CA ARG A 131 18.75 -21.55 27.27
C ARG A 131 19.29 -21.75 25.86
N VAL A 132 18.46 -22.26 24.94
CA VAL A 132 18.80 -22.46 23.52
C VAL A 132 18.68 -21.14 22.76
N LEU A 133 17.65 -20.34 23.07
CA LEU A 133 17.42 -19.03 22.47
C LEU A 133 18.57 -18.06 22.73
N GLY A 134 19.23 -18.15 23.89
CA GLY A 134 20.43 -17.37 24.22
C GLY A 134 20.17 -15.90 24.58
N ARG A 135 18.98 -15.37 24.30
CA ARG A 135 18.56 -13.97 24.56
C ARG A 135 17.15 -13.86 25.14
N PRO A 136 16.75 -12.69 25.65
CA PRO A 136 15.35 -12.37 25.96
C PRO A 136 14.40 -12.60 24.77
N ARG A 137 13.12 -12.88 25.08
CA ARG A 137 12.04 -12.86 24.09
C ARG A 137 11.62 -11.42 23.86
N VAL A 138 11.65 -10.99 22.61
CA VAL A 138 11.27 -9.63 22.19
C VAL A 138 9.75 -9.58 22.04
N ASP A 139 9.10 -8.57 22.62
CA ASP A 139 7.67 -8.34 22.38
C ASP A 139 7.44 -7.76 20.98
N VAL A 140 6.33 -8.12 20.35
CA VAL A 140 6.04 -7.70 18.98
C VAL A 140 4.64 -7.15 18.87
N VAL A 141 4.45 -6.11 18.05
CA VAL A 141 3.12 -5.62 17.62
C VAL A 141 3.04 -5.70 16.11
N LEU A 142 1.93 -6.19 15.58
CA LEU A 142 1.75 -6.47 14.16
C LEU A 142 0.63 -5.59 13.61
N ILE A 143 0.97 -4.83 12.57
CA ILE A 143 0.08 -3.95 11.82
C ILE A 143 -0.05 -4.50 10.41
N PRO A 144 -0.82 -5.58 10.19
CA PRO A 144 -1.08 -6.06 8.85
C PRO A 144 -1.95 -5.07 8.06
N SER A 145 -1.87 -5.11 6.74
CA SER A 145 -2.89 -4.47 5.90
C SER A 145 -4.19 -5.26 5.91
N GLY A 146 -5.31 -4.59 5.61
CA GLY A 146 -6.61 -5.28 5.46
C GLY A 146 -6.55 -6.43 4.45
N LEU A 147 -5.80 -6.25 3.36
CA LEU A 147 -5.58 -7.32 2.37
C LEU A 147 -4.77 -8.49 2.93
N TYR A 148 -3.79 -8.25 3.82
CA TYR A 148 -3.05 -9.32 4.48
C TYR A 148 -3.98 -10.17 5.34
N ARG A 149 -4.84 -9.54 6.14
CA ARG A 149 -5.87 -10.25 6.93
C ARG A 149 -6.75 -11.14 6.06
N ASP A 150 -7.19 -10.63 4.91
CA ASP A 150 -8.17 -11.33 4.06
C ASP A 150 -7.53 -12.46 3.24
N VAL A 151 -6.28 -12.30 2.79
CA VAL A 151 -5.56 -13.31 2.01
C VAL A 151 -4.90 -14.35 2.92
N PHE A 152 -4.45 -13.97 4.11
CA PHE A 152 -3.68 -14.81 5.03
C PHE A 152 -4.25 -14.91 6.45
N PRO A 153 -5.56 -15.20 6.63
CA PRO A 153 -6.16 -15.32 7.96
C PRO A 153 -5.50 -16.40 8.83
N GLN A 154 -5.02 -17.49 8.22
CA GLN A 154 -4.28 -18.55 8.90
C GLN A 154 -2.94 -18.05 9.47
N LEU A 155 -2.25 -17.12 8.79
CA LEU A 155 -1.00 -16.55 9.30
C LEU A 155 -1.27 -15.57 10.44
N VAL A 156 -2.39 -14.84 10.41
CA VAL A 156 -2.84 -14.02 11.54
C VAL A 156 -3.02 -14.90 12.79
N LEU A 157 -3.74 -16.03 12.67
CA LEU A 157 -3.95 -16.96 13.78
C LEU A 157 -2.65 -17.66 14.23
N LEU A 158 -1.75 -17.98 13.29
CA LEU A 158 -0.45 -18.55 13.61
C LEU A 158 0.39 -17.59 14.46
N LEU A 159 0.42 -16.31 14.08
CA LEU A 159 1.18 -15.27 14.80
C LEU A 159 0.56 -14.95 16.16
N ASP A 160 -0.77 -14.89 16.26
CA ASP A 160 -1.48 -14.78 17.54
C ASP A 160 -1.12 -15.95 18.49
N LYS A 161 -1.14 -17.19 17.99
CA LYS A 161 -0.72 -18.37 18.74
C LYS A 161 0.75 -18.25 19.19
N ALA A 162 1.64 -17.77 18.34
CA ALA A 162 3.05 -17.58 18.67
C ALA A 162 3.25 -16.59 19.83
N VAL A 163 2.53 -15.46 19.79
CA VAL A 163 2.56 -14.44 20.85
C VAL A 163 2.10 -15.04 22.18
N LYS A 164 0.98 -15.77 22.18
CA LYS A 164 0.46 -16.43 23.39
C LYS A 164 1.42 -17.48 23.96
N LEU A 165 1.98 -18.33 23.10
CA LEU A 165 2.98 -19.32 23.52
C LEU A 165 4.21 -18.65 24.13
N ALA A 166 4.68 -17.54 23.55
CA ALA A 166 5.79 -16.77 24.10
C ALA A 166 5.43 -16.12 25.44
N ALA A 167 4.23 -15.53 25.57
CA ALA A 167 3.77 -14.89 26.80
C ALA A 167 3.65 -15.86 27.99
N GLN A 168 3.33 -17.14 27.72
CA GLN A 168 3.18 -18.18 28.74
C GLN A 168 4.51 -18.66 29.33
N GLN A 169 5.66 -18.30 28.75
CA GLN A 169 6.96 -18.75 29.25
C GLN A 169 7.36 -17.98 30.52
N ASP A 170 7.50 -18.70 31.63
CA ASP A 170 7.90 -18.15 32.93
C ASP A 170 9.40 -17.86 32.99
N GLU A 171 9.79 -16.77 32.34
CA GLU A 171 11.15 -16.29 32.19
C GLU A 171 11.19 -14.82 32.70
N VAL A 172 12.16 -14.47 33.55
CA VAL A 172 12.24 -13.13 34.18
C VAL A 172 12.47 -12.03 33.15
N ASP A 173 13.16 -12.35 32.05
CA ASP A 173 13.51 -11.45 30.97
C ASP A 173 12.61 -11.64 29.72
N ASN A 174 11.38 -12.13 29.90
CA ASN A 174 10.42 -12.24 28.81
C ASN A 174 9.57 -10.97 28.68
N TYR A 175 9.88 -10.16 27.67
CA TYR A 175 9.20 -8.88 27.44
C TYR A 175 7.75 -9.05 26.99
N VAL A 176 7.42 -10.13 26.27
CA VAL A 176 6.04 -10.47 25.89
C VAL A 176 5.20 -10.65 27.16
N ARG A 177 5.65 -11.52 28.08
CA ARG A 177 4.96 -11.79 29.35
C ARG A 177 4.81 -10.54 30.20
N ARG A 178 5.89 -9.76 30.35
CA ARG A 178 5.89 -8.52 31.14
C ARG A 178 4.86 -7.51 30.61
N ASN A 179 4.82 -7.31 29.29
CA ASN A 179 3.93 -6.35 28.67
C ASN A 179 2.47 -6.82 28.68
N THR A 180 2.22 -8.12 28.49
CA THR A 180 0.88 -8.73 28.66
C THR A 180 0.37 -8.53 30.10
N ALA A 181 1.19 -8.82 31.12
CA ALA A 181 0.79 -8.60 32.51
C ALA A 181 0.49 -7.13 32.83
N ARG A 182 1.29 -6.20 32.29
CA ARG A 182 1.07 -4.75 32.41
C ARG A 182 -0.25 -4.32 31.77
N GLN A 183 -0.56 -4.83 30.58
CA GLN A 183 -1.79 -4.53 29.87
C GLN A 183 -3.01 -5.12 30.56
N TYR A 184 -2.90 -6.36 31.06
CA TYR A 184 -3.94 -6.99 31.88
C TYR A 184 -4.28 -6.14 33.09
N GLN A 185 -3.28 -5.75 33.89
CA GLN A 185 -3.51 -4.93 35.09
C GLN A 185 -4.17 -3.59 34.73
N MET A 186 -3.72 -2.94 33.65
CA MET A 186 -4.34 -1.69 33.16
C MET A 186 -5.83 -1.88 32.82
N LEU A 187 -6.22 -3.03 32.25
CA LEU A 187 -7.60 -3.32 31.90
C LEU A 187 -8.46 -3.65 33.12
N ILE A 188 -7.92 -4.38 34.10
CA ILE A 188 -8.57 -4.62 35.39
C ILE A 188 -8.80 -3.31 36.14
N ASP A 189 -7.79 -2.43 36.20
CA ASP A 189 -7.90 -1.12 36.86
C ASP A 189 -8.96 -0.22 36.20
N ARG A 190 -9.27 -0.48 34.92
CA ARG A 190 -10.34 0.17 34.15
C ARG A 190 -11.71 -0.51 34.28
N GLY A 191 -11.81 -1.54 35.12
CA GLY A 191 -13.06 -2.21 35.45
C GLY A 191 -13.54 -3.24 34.43
N LEU A 192 -12.65 -3.76 33.57
CA LEU A 192 -13.00 -4.88 32.72
C LEU A 192 -13.06 -6.18 33.52
N GLU A 193 -13.99 -7.05 33.15
CA GLU A 193 -14.06 -8.43 33.64
C GLU A 193 -12.79 -9.21 33.30
N GLU A 194 -12.35 -10.08 34.20
CA GLU A 194 -11.06 -10.79 34.13
C GLU A 194 -10.89 -11.52 32.79
N GLU A 195 -11.88 -12.29 32.34
CA GLU A 195 -11.81 -13.06 31.08
C GLU A 195 -11.58 -12.17 29.85
N MET A 196 -12.24 -11.00 29.81
CA MET A 196 -12.10 -10.04 28.72
C MET A 196 -10.76 -9.29 28.81
N ALA A 197 -10.33 -8.94 30.03
CA ALA A 197 -9.03 -8.32 30.26
C ALA A 197 -7.88 -9.25 29.85
N GLU A 198 -7.95 -10.55 30.19
CA GLU A 198 -6.99 -11.57 29.74
C GLU A 198 -6.98 -11.67 28.21
N ALA A 199 -8.16 -11.79 27.58
CA ALA A 199 -8.27 -11.90 26.13
C ALA A 199 -7.65 -10.70 25.39
N LEU A 200 -7.89 -9.48 25.87
CA LEU A 200 -7.37 -8.26 25.24
C LEU A 200 -5.88 -8.00 25.55
N ALA A 201 -5.39 -8.41 26.73
CA ALA A 201 -4.00 -8.22 27.12
C ALA A 201 -2.99 -9.03 26.29
N GLU A 202 -3.44 -10.14 25.70
CA GLU A 202 -2.62 -10.97 24.82
C GLU A 202 -2.59 -10.46 23.37
N VAL A 203 -3.48 -9.52 22.99
CA VAL A 203 -3.57 -9.05 21.60
C VAL A 203 -2.33 -8.28 21.21
N ARG A 204 -1.77 -8.64 20.05
CA ARG A 204 -0.67 -7.91 19.39
C ARG A 204 -0.92 -7.60 17.93
N ILE A 205 -2.07 -7.98 17.37
CA ILE A 205 -2.38 -7.79 15.94
C ILE A 205 -3.52 -6.80 15.80
N PHE A 206 -3.27 -5.72 15.04
CA PHE A 206 -4.20 -4.61 14.88
C PHE A 206 -4.28 -4.16 13.42
N THR A 207 -5.48 -4.05 12.87
CA THR A 207 -5.69 -3.50 11.52
C THR A 207 -7.08 -2.87 11.43
N THR A 208 -7.44 -2.36 10.25
CA THR A 208 -8.80 -1.96 9.90
C THR A 208 -9.84 -3.03 10.29
N PRO A 209 -11.10 -2.63 10.58
CA PRO A 209 -12.16 -3.59 10.87
C PRO A 209 -12.45 -4.46 9.64
N SER A 210 -13.10 -5.61 9.85
CA SER A 210 -13.45 -6.53 8.77
C SER A 210 -14.25 -5.82 7.67
N GLY A 211 -13.85 -5.99 6.41
CA GLY A 211 -14.47 -5.32 5.26
C GLY A 211 -13.98 -3.88 4.98
N ALA A 212 -13.13 -3.31 5.84
CA ALA A 212 -12.50 -2.00 5.61
C ALA A 212 -11.01 -2.12 5.26
N TYR A 213 -10.50 -1.13 4.53
CA TYR A 213 -9.12 -1.06 4.04
C TYR A 213 -8.58 0.38 4.09
N GLY A 214 -7.25 0.50 4.10
CA GLY A 214 -6.55 1.78 4.10
C GLY A 214 -6.48 2.41 5.49
N THR A 215 -5.34 3.05 5.78
CA THR A 215 -5.11 3.70 7.08
C THR A 215 -5.81 5.06 7.17
N GLY A 216 -6.19 5.64 6.02
CA GLY A 216 -6.69 7.01 5.91
C GLY A 216 -5.61 8.08 6.04
N THR A 217 -4.37 7.70 6.32
CA THR A 217 -3.25 8.61 6.51
C THR A 217 -2.91 9.36 5.23
N ASN A 218 -3.00 8.74 4.04
CA ASN A 218 -2.72 9.44 2.78
C ASN A 218 -3.64 10.63 2.54
N THR A 219 -4.96 10.43 2.70
CA THR A 219 -5.93 11.50 2.49
C THR A 219 -5.69 12.65 3.47
N MET A 220 -5.41 12.33 4.74
CA MET A 220 -5.14 13.35 5.75
C MET A 220 -3.82 14.09 5.49
N VAL A 221 -2.76 13.38 5.11
CA VAL A 221 -1.47 13.95 4.73
C VAL A 221 -1.61 14.87 3.51
N ASP A 222 -2.36 14.45 2.49
CA ASP A 222 -2.55 15.21 1.26
C ASP A 222 -3.37 16.49 1.53
N ALA A 223 -4.37 16.42 2.42
CA ALA A 223 -5.21 17.52 2.89
C ALA A 223 -4.52 18.42 3.94
N SER A 224 -3.29 18.86 3.68
CA SER A 224 -2.44 19.57 4.64
C SER A 224 -2.95 20.94 5.11
N GLY A 225 -3.92 21.52 4.41
CA GLY A 225 -4.67 22.69 4.88
C GLY A 225 -5.63 22.43 6.05
N THR A 226 -5.96 21.17 6.33
CA THR A 226 -7.01 20.78 7.29
C THR A 226 -6.51 20.45 8.70
N TRP A 227 -5.20 20.38 8.91
CA TRP A 227 -4.57 20.13 10.21
C TRP A 227 -3.44 21.12 10.46
N GLU A 228 -3.06 21.32 11.72
CA GLU A 228 -1.88 22.10 12.13
C GLU A 228 -0.80 21.23 12.76
N SER A 229 -1.17 20.13 13.40
CA SER A 229 -0.22 19.20 13.99
C SER A 229 -0.30 17.82 13.35
N ASP A 230 0.86 17.19 13.16
CA ASP A 230 1.00 15.79 12.76
C ASP A 230 0.27 14.83 13.73
N ARG A 231 -0.01 15.23 14.98
CA ARG A 231 -0.86 14.50 15.93
C ARG A 231 -2.29 14.28 15.42
N GLU A 232 -2.84 15.20 14.63
CA GLU A 232 -4.17 15.04 14.02
C GLU A 232 -4.14 13.93 12.96
N VAL A 233 -3.03 13.83 12.22
CA VAL A 233 -2.78 12.74 11.26
C VAL A 233 -2.58 11.41 11.99
N ALA A 234 -1.86 11.41 13.11
CA ALA A 234 -1.68 10.26 13.98
C ALA A 234 -3.03 9.72 14.51
N ALA A 235 -3.93 10.63 14.92
CA ALA A 235 -5.25 10.28 15.41
C ALA A 235 -6.10 9.57 14.34
N VAL A 236 -6.01 9.98 13.07
CA VAL A 236 -6.69 9.27 11.96
C VAL A 236 -6.18 7.84 11.83
N PHE A 237 -4.85 7.65 11.84
CA PHE A 237 -4.23 6.33 11.78
C PHE A 237 -4.70 5.45 12.95
N MET A 238 -4.62 5.95 14.19
CA MET A 238 -4.99 5.17 15.37
C MET A 238 -6.48 4.78 15.35
N ASN A 239 -7.37 5.72 15.01
CA ASN A 239 -8.80 5.42 14.89
C ASN A 239 -9.10 4.39 13.79
N ARG A 240 -8.33 4.38 12.70
CA ARG A 240 -8.51 3.40 11.61
C ARG A 240 -7.94 2.02 11.92
N MET A 241 -6.86 1.94 12.71
CA MET A 241 -6.07 0.72 12.86
C MET A 241 -6.23 -0.02 14.19
N HIS A 242 -6.92 0.54 15.19
CA HIS A 242 -6.98 -0.01 16.54
C HIS A 242 -7.80 -1.31 16.72
N PHE A 243 -8.33 -1.93 15.65
CA PHE A 243 -9.21 -3.08 15.79
C PHE A 243 -8.40 -4.37 16.00
N PRO A 244 -8.69 -5.15 17.06
CA PRO A 244 -7.89 -6.32 17.43
C PRO A 244 -8.19 -7.54 16.56
N TYR A 245 -7.14 -8.35 16.35
CA TYR A 245 -7.21 -9.64 15.68
C TYR A 245 -6.52 -10.73 16.51
N SER A 246 -7.23 -11.84 16.73
CA SER A 246 -6.77 -13.05 17.44
C SER A 246 -7.73 -14.21 17.14
N ASP A 247 -7.55 -15.35 17.80
CA ASP A 247 -8.58 -16.41 17.84
C ASP A 247 -9.93 -15.96 18.46
N LYS A 248 -9.95 -14.89 19.27
CA LYS A 248 -11.14 -14.36 19.97
C LYS A 248 -11.74 -13.13 19.31
N PHE A 249 -10.95 -12.38 18.54
CA PHE A 249 -11.35 -11.10 17.94
C PHE A 249 -11.04 -11.08 16.44
N TRP A 250 -11.96 -10.55 15.63
CA TRP A 250 -11.77 -10.48 14.17
C TRP A 250 -12.19 -9.13 13.60
N GLY A 251 -11.55 -8.06 14.07
CA GLY A 251 -11.85 -6.69 13.64
C GLY A 251 -12.98 -6.03 14.42
N GLY A 252 -13.25 -6.50 15.63
CA GLY A 252 -14.26 -5.97 16.55
C GLY A 252 -14.22 -6.70 17.89
N SER A 253 -14.86 -6.10 18.91
CA SER A 253 -14.97 -6.65 20.26
C SER A 253 -16.27 -6.14 20.91
N PRO A 254 -16.85 -6.86 21.90
CA PRO A 254 -18.00 -6.35 22.66
C PRO A 254 -17.66 -5.17 23.59
N VAL A 255 -16.39 -4.81 23.76
CA VAL A 255 -15.98 -3.63 24.53
C VAL A 255 -16.02 -2.36 23.67
N ALA A 256 -16.12 -1.19 24.31
CA ALA A 256 -16.15 0.08 23.60
C ALA A 256 -14.84 0.38 22.85
N ASP A 257 -14.95 1.04 21.69
CA ASP A 257 -13.81 1.43 20.85
C ASP A 257 -12.76 2.26 21.62
N SER A 258 -13.17 3.08 22.60
CA SER A 258 -12.23 3.83 23.43
C SER A 258 -11.29 2.95 24.26
N ILE A 259 -11.77 1.77 24.68
CA ILE A 259 -10.94 0.77 25.37
C ILE A 259 -10.02 0.09 24.37
N LEU A 260 -10.53 -0.29 23.18
CA LEU A 260 -9.73 -0.90 22.12
C LEU A 260 -8.60 0.03 21.65
N LEU A 261 -8.91 1.32 21.48
CA LEU A 261 -7.94 2.35 21.16
C LEU A 261 -6.86 2.44 22.24
N THR A 262 -7.22 2.38 23.52
CA THR A 262 -6.21 2.33 24.60
C THR A 262 -5.35 1.07 24.52
N VAL A 263 -5.96 -0.09 24.27
CA VAL A 263 -5.22 -1.35 24.11
C VAL A 263 -4.21 -1.21 22.97
N PHE A 264 -4.61 -0.60 21.86
CA PHE A 264 -3.73 -0.33 20.73
C PHE A 264 -2.58 0.63 21.08
N GLU A 265 -2.88 1.78 21.68
CA GLU A 265 -1.89 2.77 22.13
C GLU A 265 -0.87 2.14 23.09
N GLN A 266 -1.35 1.38 24.08
CA GLN A 266 -0.49 0.72 25.06
C GLN A 266 0.37 -0.40 24.47
N SER A 267 -0.13 -1.06 23.41
CA SER A 267 0.62 -2.06 22.67
C SER A 267 1.78 -1.40 21.92
N LEU A 268 1.51 -0.28 21.23
CA LEU A 268 2.52 0.49 20.49
C LEU A 268 3.54 1.20 21.40
N SER A 269 3.12 1.73 22.54
CA SER A 269 3.98 2.48 23.46
C SER A 269 5.22 1.69 23.88
N GLY A 270 6.38 2.34 23.82
CA GLY A 270 7.68 1.76 24.14
C GLY A 270 8.28 0.90 23.02
N THR A 271 7.71 0.93 21.81
CA THR A 271 8.31 0.28 20.63
C THR A 271 9.69 0.88 20.34
N LYS A 272 10.70 0.02 20.17
CA LYS A 272 12.08 0.42 19.90
C LYS A 272 12.37 0.59 18.42
N ALA A 273 11.81 -0.29 17.59
CA ALA A 273 11.93 -0.22 16.15
C ALA A 273 10.61 -0.58 15.46
N VAL A 274 10.34 0.06 14.32
CA VAL A 274 9.22 -0.24 13.42
C VAL A 274 9.77 -0.66 12.08
N LEU A 275 9.26 -1.77 11.54
CA LEU A 275 9.76 -2.36 10.32
C LEU A 275 8.68 -2.56 9.26
N HIS A 276 9.11 -2.46 8.00
CA HIS A 276 8.38 -2.97 6.84
C HIS A 276 9.35 -3.68 5.90
N SER A 277 8.93 -4.73 5.20
CA SER A 277 9.76 -5.35 4.16
C SER A 277 9.68 -4.64 2.82
N ARG A 278 10.73 -4.78 2.00
CA ARG A 278 10.72 -4.39 0.59
C ARG A 278 11.44 -5.46 -0.25
N THR A 279 10.78 -5.99 -1.27
CA THR A 279 11.27 -7.18 -2.01
C THR A 279 11.47 -7.01 -3.51
N SER A 280 10.92 -5.94 -4.12
CA SER A 280 10.93 -5.74 -5.57
C SER A 280 11.91 -4.66 -6.02
N HIS A 281 12.53 -4.81 -7.19
CA HIS A 281 13.28 -3.74 -7.85
C HIS A 281 12.39 -2.77 -8.66
N LEU A 282 11.11 -3.09 -8.87
CA LEU A 282 10.22 -2.32 -9.74
C LEU A 282 9.72 -1.04 -9.07
N TYR A 283 9.40 -1.10 -7.79
CA TYR A 283 8.96 0.04 -6.99
C TYR A 283 9.77 0.15 -5.70
N ALA A 284 9.66 1.28 -5.00
CA ALA A 284 10.33 1.53 -3.74
C ALA A 284 9.46 2.45 -2.84
N GLY A 285 10.05 3.11 -1.84
CA GLY A 285 9.33 3.81 -0.79
C GLY A 285 8.64 5.12 -1.18
N LEU A 286 9.00 5.74 -2.30
CA LEU A 286 8.37 6.95 -2.85
C LEU A 286 7.51 6.67 -4.08
N ASP A 287 7.35 5.41 -4.46
CA ASP A 287 6.63 4.97 -5.65
C ASP A 287 5.11 4.94 -5.43
N ASN A 288 4.70 4.56 -4.20
CA ASN A 288 3.31 4.51 -3.75
C ASN A 288 3.17 5.17 -2.38
N ASP A 289 1.95 5.57 -2.06
CA ASP A 289 1.57 6.19 -0.80
C ASP A 289 1.44 5.18 0.35
N ASP A 290 1.08 3.93 0.07
CA ASP A 290 0.89 2.90 1.11
C ASP A 290 2.12 2.77 2.02
N PHE A 291 3.34 2.89 1.49
CA PHE A 291 4.56 2.66 2.29
C PHE A 291 4.67 3.66 3.46
N PHE A 292 4.49 4.96 3.20
CA PHE A 292 4.48 5.96 4.29
C PHE A 292 3.21 5.85 5.13
N GLN A 293 2.08 5.47 4.55
CA GLN A 293 0.83 5.33 5.31
C GLN A 293 0.88 4.24 6.38
N TYR A 294 1.56 3.13 6.12
CA TYR A 294 1.70 2.03 7.07
C TYR A 294 2.95 2.19 7.94
N LEU A 295 4.15 2.22 7.33
CA LEU A 295 5.40 2.31 8.09
C LEU A 295 5.53 3.68 8.77
N GLY A 296 5.34 4.76 8.00
CA GLY A 296 5.34 6.12 8.53
C GLY A 296 4.17 6.37 9.49
N GLY A 297 2.95 5.95 9.15
CA GLY A 297 1.77 6.11 10.02
C GLY A 297 1.93 5.43 11.38
N THR A 298 2.55 4.23 11.40
CA THR A 298 2.88 3.53 12.65
C THR A 298 3.91 4.30 13.47
N ALA A 299 5.00 4.77 12.83
CA ALA A 299 6.04 5.56 13.50
C ALA A 299 5.49 6.90 14.05
N LEU A 300 4.60 7.55 13.29
CA LEU A 300 3.89 8.76 13.69
C LEU A 300 2.96 8.50 14.88
N ALA A 301 2.22 7.38 14.89
CA ALA A 301 1.37 7.01 16.02
C ALA A 301 2.20 6.78 17.30
N ILE A 302 3.33 6.07 17.19
CA ILE A 302 4.25 5.87 18.34
C ILE A 302 4.80 7.21 18.82
N ARG A 303 5.25 8.10 17.91
CA ARG A 303 5.71 9.46 18.28
C ARG A 303 4.62 10.27 18.98
N ALA A 304 3.37 10.16 18.54
CA ALA A 304 2.25 10.86 19.17
C ALA A 304 1.95 10.33 20.59
N ILE A 305 2.15 9.03 20.84
CA ILE A 305 1.93 8.39 22.14
C ILE A 305 3.08 8.66 23.11
N ASP A 306 4.32 8.41 22.67
CA ASP A 306 5.51 8.40 23.53
C ASP A 306 6.26 9.75 23.53
N GLY A 307 5.99 10.63 22.56
CA GLY A 307 6.68 11.91 22.38
C GLY A 307 7.99 11.83 21.57
N GLU A 308 8.51 10.63 21.32
CA GLU A 308 9.73 10.38 20.55
C GLU A 308 9.49 9.32 19.47
N SER A 309 10.19 9.43 18.34
CA SER A 309 10.08 8.45 17.26
C SER A 309 10.88 7.17 17.56
N PRO A 310 10.36 5.98 17.20
CA PRO A 310 11.13 4.74 17.22
C PRO A 310 12.14 4.73 16.07
N ASP A 311 13.08 3.79 16.08
CA ASP A 311 13.88 3.49 14.89
C ASP A 311 12.96 3.02 13.75
N VAL A 312 12.97 3.74 12.63
CA VAL A 312 12.20 3.36 11.45
C VAL A 312 13.11 2.65 10.46
N MET A 313 12.82 1.38 10.17
CA MET A 313 13.67 0.53 9.34
C MET A 313 12.91 -0.17 8.22
N VAL A 314 13.63 -0.47 7.15
CA VAL A 314 13.18 -1.31 6.04
C VAL A 314 13.98 -2.61 6.06
N SER A 315 13.30 -3.74 6.17
CA SER A 315 13.92 -5.04 5.86
C SER A 315 14.05 -5.14 4.33
N ASN A 316 15.22 -4.77 3.82
CA ASN A 316 15.50 -4.75 2.39
C ASN A 316 15.82 -6.18 1.93
N LEU A 317 14.85 -6.79 1.25
CA LEU A 317 14.88 -8.17 0.76
C LEU A 317 15.04 -8.24 -0.77
N THR A 318 15.44 -7.14 -1.43
CA THR A 318 15.48 -7.10 -2.90
C THR A 318 16.53 -7.99 -3.51
N GLU A 319 17.75 -7.93 -2.96
CA GLU A 319 18.85 -8.77 -3.40
C GLU A 319 18.88 -10.09 -2.60
N GLN A 320 18.62 -11.21 -3.28
CA GLN A 320 18.80 -12.53 -2.69
C GLN A 320 20.25 -12.70 -2.21
N GLY A 321 20.43 -13.15 -0.96
CA GLY A 321 21.75 -13.33 -0.35
C GLY A 321 22.39 -12.06 0.23
N ARG A 322 21.75 -10.89 0.12
CA ARG A 322 22.19 -9.63 0.74
C ARG A 322 21.05 -8.92 1.49
N MET A 323 20.15 -9.72 2.04
CA MET A 323 19.02 -9.24 2.84
C MET A 323 19.53 -8.62 4.13
N ARG A 324 19.02 -7.45 4.51
CA ARG A 324 19.45 -6.71 5.71
C ARG A 324 18.39 -5.73 6.19
N ASN A 325 18.48 -5.29 7.44
CA ASN A 325 17.70 -4.17 7.94
C ASN A 325 18.44 -2.86 7.65
N GLU A 326 17.75 -1.88 7.06
CA GLU A 326 18.31 -0.56 6.76
C GLU A 326 17.47 0.53 7.44
N LYS A 327 18.11 1.55 8.01
CA LYS A 327 17.38 2.75 8.47
C LYS A 327 16.68 3.42 7.31
N LEU A 328 15.47 3.92 7.57
CA LEU A 328 14.65 4.61 6.56
C LEU A 328 15.38 5.81 5.95
N THR A 329 16.09 6.60 6.78
CA THR A 329 16.89 7.76 6.34
C THR A 329 17.88 7.39 5.24
N TYR A 330 18.63 6.30 5.44
CA TYR A 330 19.57 5.78 4.46
C TYR A 330 18.86 5.18 3.24
N PHE A 331 17.79 4.41 3.47
CA PHE A 331 17.01 3.78 2.40
C PHE A 331 16.43 4.83 1.43
N LEU A 332 15.73 5.85 1.94
CA LEU A 332 15.13 6.93 1.14
C LEU A 332 16.18 7.77 0.44
N SER A 333 17.29 8.11 1.13
CA SER A 333 18.37 8.89 0.51
C SER A 333 18.99 8.14 -0.67
N LYS A 334 19.25 6.83 -0.51
CA LYS A 334 19.73 5.98 -1.60
C LYS A 334 18.71 5.90 -2.72
N GLU A 335 17.43 5.71 -2.41
CA GLU A 335 16.35 5.59 -3.39
C GLU A 335 16.21 6.86 -4.25
N LEU A 336 16.17 8.03 -3.62
CA LEU A 336 16.14 9.32 -4.31
C LEU A 336 17.29 9.44 -5.31
N GLN A 337 18.52 9.16 -4.89
CA GLN A 337 19.71 9.31 -5.75
C GLN A 337 19.73 8.32 -6.93
N VAL A 338 19.37 7.05 -6.70
CA VAL A 338 19.49 6.02 -7.75
C VAL A 338 18.31 6.01 -8.72
N ARG A 339 17.18 6.64 -8.36
CA ARG A 339 15.94 6.64 -9.14
C ARG A 339 15.45 8.05 -9.43
N TYR A 340 14.96 8.77 -8.44
CA TYR A 340 14.20 10.00 -8.70
C TYR A 340 15.05 11.22 -9.02
N PHE A 341 16.34 11.21 -8.69
CA PHE A 341 17.30 12.25 -9.09
C PHE A 341 18.25 11.76 -10.19
N ASN A 342 17.98 10.59 -10.75
CA ASN A 342 18.76 10.01 -11.83
C ASN A 342 18.21 10.50 -13.18
N PRO A 343 19.00 11.21 -14.01
CA PRO A 343 18.54 11.72 -15.29
C PRO A 343 18.07 10.61 -16.25
N ASP A 344 18.63 9.39 -16.18
CA ASP A 344 18.18 8.27 -17.00
C ASP A 344 16.74 7.86 -16.67
N TRP A 345 16.39 7.87 -15.38
CA TRP A 345 15.05 7.55 -14.92
C TRP A 345 14.08 8.68 -15.25
N ILE A 346 14.49 9.94 -15.03
CA ILE A 346 13.66 11.12 -15.34
C ILE A 346 13.32 11.13 -16.83
N ASN A 347 14.33 10.95 -17.70
CA ASN A 347 14.12 10.88 -19.14
C ASN A 347 13.17 9.76 -19.53
N ALA A 348 13.41 8.54 -19.05
CA ALA A 348 12.58 7.39 -19.35
C ALA A 348 11.13 7.57 -18.87
N MET A 349 10.91 8.21 -17.72
CA MET A 349 9.56 8.49 -17.25
C MET A 349 8.89 9.55 -18.11
N LEU A 350 9.53 10.70 -18.35
CA LEU A 350 8.93 11.76 -19.14
C LEU A 350 8.70 11.35 -20.61
N ASP A 351 9.46 10.39 -21.14
CA ASP A 351 9.23 9.80 -22.48
C ASP A 351 7.89 9.03 -22.57
N GLU A 352 7.34 8.57 -21.44
CA GLU A 352 6.03 7.90 -21.38
C GLU A 352 4.85 8.90 -21.42
N GLY A 353 5.12 10.19 -21.63
CA GLY A 353 4.09 11.19 -21.83
C GLY A 353 3.35 11.56 -20.54
N TYR A 354 2.04 11.78 -20.66
CA TYR A 354 1.17 12.19 -19.55
C TYR A 354 1.29 11.31 -18.30
N SER A 355 1.35 9.98 -18.47
CA SER A 355 1.44 9.01 -17.36
C SER A 355 2.79 9.13 -16.63
N GLY A 356 3.86 9.33 -17.38
CA GLY A 356 5.20 9.61 -16.88
C GLY A 356 5.28 10.86 -16.03
N SER A 357 4.83 11.99 -16.58
CA SER A 357 4.74 13.26 -15.85
C SER A 357 3.90 13.17 -14.58
N ARG A 358 2.76 12.44 -14.63
CA ARG A 358 1.93 12.19 -13.44
C ARG A 358 2.68 11.40 -12.37
N PHE A 359 3.50 10.43 -12.79
CA PHE A 359 4.30 9.60 -11.90
C PHE A 359 5.43 10.41 -11.25
N VAL A 360 6.16 11.22 -12.02
CA VAL A 360 7.18 12.13 -11.49
C VAL A 360 6.59 13.03 -10.39
N ARG A 361 5.43 13.66 -10.64
CA ARG A 361 4.74 14.43 -9.60
C ARG A 361 4.35 13.58 -8.38
N GLN A 362 3.97 12.30 -8.56
CA GLN A 362 3.62 11.43 -7.41
C GLN A 362 4.77 11.29 -6.41
N VAL A 363 6.02 11.30 -6.88
CA VAL A 363 7.20 11.24 -6.03
C VAL A 363 7.23 12.40 -5.03
N SER A 364 6.91 13.63 -5.47
CA SER A 364 6.83 14.80 -4.57
C SER A 364 5.77 14.65 -3.49
N ALA A 365 4.60 14.09 -3.85
CA ALA A 365 3.52 13.86 -2.90
C ALA A 365 3.87 12.76 -1.88
N ASN A 366 4.60 11.73 -2.30
CA ASN A 366 5.06 10.68 -1.39
C ASN A 366 6.24 11.15 -0.52
N LEU A 367 7.13 12.01 -1.03
CA LEU A 367 8.18 12.64 -0.24
C LEU A 367 7.58 13.49 0.88
N TRP A 368 6.53 14.26 0.56
CA TRP A 368 5.71 14.95 1.55
C TRP A 368 5.08 13.99 2.58
N GLY A 369 4.55 12.85 2.14
CA GLY A 369 4.02 11.85 3.07
C GLY A 369 5.06 11.33 4.06
N TRP A 370 6.30 11.13 3.62
CA TRP A 370 7.41 10.82 4.51
C TRP A 370 7.79 11.99 5.41
N GLN A 371 7.80 13.23 4.92
CA GLN A 371 8.06 14.43 5.73
C GLN A 371 7.11 14.53 6.92
N VAL A 372 5.81 14.32 6.70
CA VAL A 372 4.80 14.44 7.77
C VAL A 372 4.90 13.27 8.75
N THR A 373 5.07 12.05 8.24
CA THR A 373 5.01 10.86 9.09
C THR A 373 6.34 10.58 9.82
N VAL A 374 7.47 10.83 9.16
CA VAL A 374 8.82 10.60 9.69
C VAL A 374 9.72 11.79 9.30
N PRO A 375 9.58 12.96 9.94
CA PRO A 375 10.28 14.19 9.55
C PRO A 375 11.80 14.03 9.53
N ASP A 376 12.38 13.25 10.45
CA ASP A 376 13.84 13.00 10.48
C ASP A 376 14.34 12.26 9.23
N ALA A 377 13.46 11.58 8.49
CA ALA A 377 13.81 10.92 7.23
C ALA A 377 13.88 11.88 6.05
N VAL A 378 13.26 13.07 6.17
CA VAL A 378 13.23 14.10 5.13
C VAL A 378 13.83 15.39 5.66
N ASP A 379 15.12 15.59 5.36
CA ASP A 379 15.85 16.81 5.72
C ASP A 379 15.76 17.86 4.61
N GLN A 380 16.20 19.09 4.93
CA GLN A 380 16.25 20.23 4.03
C GLN A 380 16.88 19.87 2.67
N SER A 381 18.00 19.13 2.70
CA SER A 381 18.75 18.75 1.50
C SER A 381 17.93 17.92 0.50
N LYS A 382 16.91 17.18 0.95
CA LYS A 382 16.06 16.40 0.03
C LYS A 382 15.11 17.30 -0.75
N TRP A 383 14.58 18.35 -0.14
CA TRP A 383 13.79 19.36 -0.85
C TRP A 383 14.67 20.26 -1.73
N ASP A 384 15.86 20.65 -1.25
CA ASP A 384 16.85 21.38 -2.08
C ASP A 384 17.17 20.59 -3.35
N ASN A 385 17.51 19.31 -3.22
CA ASN A 385 17.78 18.45 -4.38
C ASN A 385 16.54 18.25 -5.26
N PHE A 386 15.35 18.20 -4.68
CA PHE A 386 14.12 18.03 -5.46
C PHE A 386 13.83 19.28 -6.29
N TYR A 387 14.01 20.48 -5.72
CA TYR A 387 13.97 21.76 -6.44
C TYR A 387 15.04 21.81 -7.54
N GLU A 388 16.30 21.57 -7.18
CA GLU A 388 17.40 21.70 -8.13
C GLU A 388 17.24 20.76 -9.34
N VAL A 389 16.75 19.54 -9.13
CA VAL A 389 16.59 18.56 -10.21
C VAL A 389 15.36 18.85 -11.08
N TYR A 390 14.23 19.25 -10.50
CA TYR A 390 12.95 19.29 -11.21
C TYR A 390 12.45 20.68 -11.58
N VAL A 391 12.95 21.73 -10.94
CA VAL A 391 12.54 23.12 -11.20
C VAL A 391 13.72 23.91 -11.74
N ALA A 392 14.85 23.96 -11.02
CA ALA A 392 16.08 24.58 -11.54
C ALA A 392 16.75 23.78 -12.67
N ASP A 393 16.18 22.62 -13.01
CA ASP A 393 16.61 21.72 -14.08
C ASP A 393 18.13 21.51 -14.15
N ARG A 394 18.73 21.08 -13.03
CA ARG A 394 20.19 20.89 -12.87
C ARG A 394 20.86 20.09 -14.01
N TYR A 395 20.10 19.27 -14.73
CA TYR A 395 20.60 18.38 -15.77
C TYR A 395 20.27 18.87 -17.20
N ASP A 396 19.67 20.04 -17.36
CA ASP A 396 19.24 20.60 -18.65
C ASP A 396 18.38 19.60 -19.44
N LEU A 397 17.31 19.07 -18.82
CA LEU A 397 16.40 18.08 -19.40
C LEU A 397 15.09 18.68 -19.95
N ASP A 398 15.00 20.01 -19.95
CA ASP A 398 13.85 20.80 -20.38
C ASP A 398 12.58 20.43 -19.59
N ILE A 399 12.70 20.19 -18.27
CA ILE A 399 11.65 19.54 -17.45
C ILE A 399 10.27 20.21 -17.64
N ALA A 400 10.17 21.53 -17.46
CA ALA A 400 8.91 22.24 -17.60
C ALA A 400 8.30 22.13 -19.02
N GLU A 401 9.14 22.25 -20.06
CA GLU A 401 8.72 22.06 -21.47
C GLU A 401 8.24 20.64 -21.71
N ARG A 402 8.92 19.62 -21.15
CA ARG A 402 8.48 18.23 -21.26
C ARG A 402 7.14 17.98 -20.58
N PHE A 403 6.86 18.61 -19.44
CA PHE A 403 5.52 18.57 -18.84
C PHE A 403 4.47 19.26 -19.72
N GLU A 404 4.83 20.32 -20.44
CA GLU A 404 3.98 21.00 -21.43
C GLU A 404 3.69 20.12 -22.65
N GLU A 405 4.72 19.54 -23.27
CA GLU A 405 4.59 18.59 -24.38
C GLU A 405 3.74 17.37 -24.01
N ASN A 406 3.89 16.90 -22.76
CA ASN A 406 3.11 15.80 -22.20
C ASN A 406 1.67 16.21 -21.81
N GLN A 407 1.27 17.46 -22.07
CA GLN A 407 -0.03 18.04 -21.78
C GLN A 407 -0.40 17.92 -20.28
N ASN A 408 0.58 18.10 -19.41
CA ASN A 408 0.43 17.87 -17.97
C ASN A 408 1.10 18.92 -17.09
N LEU A 409 1.10 20.20 -17.51
CA LEU A 409 1.55 21.31 -16.65
C LEU A 409 0.78 21.40 -15.32
N TYR A 410 -0.44 20.85 -15.24
CA TYR A 410 -1.13 20.69 -13.95
C TYR A 410 -0.37 19.79 -12.97
N ALA A 411 0.29 18.71 -13.43
CA ALA A 411 1.14 17.92 -12.55
C ALA A 411 2.37 18.71 -12.09
N TYR A 412 2.96 19.52 -12.95
CA TYR A 412 4.08 20.39 -12.59
C TYR A 412 3.67 21.44 -11.53
N GLN A 413 2.52 22.09 -11.71
CA GLN A 413 1.92 22.99 -10.70
C GLN A 413 1.78 22.33 -9.32
N VAL A 414 1.27 21.10 -9.28
CA VAL A 414 1.07 20.37 -8.02
C VAL A 414 2.38 20.05 -7.35
N MET A 415 3.43 19.78 -8.12
CA MET A 415 4.78 19.54 -7.61
C MET A 415 5.38 20.80 -6.98
N ILE A 416 5.33 21.93 -7.69
CA ILE A 416 5.79 23.23 -7.18
C ILE A 416 5.00 23.65 -5.93
N SER A 417 3.66 23.59 -6.02
CA SER A 417 2.78 23.88 -4.89
C SER A 417 3.06 22.97 -3.69
N ARG A 418 3.52 21.73 -3.90
CA ARG A 418 3.87 20.82 -2.81
C ARG A 418 5.19 21.21 -2.14
N MET A 419 6.17 21.68 -2.90
CA MET A 419 7.38 22.29 -2.35
C MET A 419 7.03 23.52 -1.50
N TYR A 420 6.15 24.39 -2.00
CA TYR A 420 5.72 25.59 -1.27
C TYR A 420 4.93 25.27 0.02
N GLU A 421 4.15 24.19 0.02
CA GLU A 421 3.50 23.70 1.23
C GLU A 421 4.52 23.23 2.28
N ALA A 422 5.65 22.65 1.87
CA ALA A 422 6.74 22.30 2.78
C ALA A 422 7.37 23.56 3.41
N ILE A 423 7.43 24.67 2.67
CA ILE A 423 7.86 25.99 3.19
C ILE A 423 6.86 26.50 4.22
N ARG A 424 5.57 26.58 3.88
CA ARG A 424 4.51 27.08 4.76
C ARG A 424 4.40 26.31 6.07
N LYS A 425 4.71 25.01 6.04
CA LYS A 425 4.66 24.09 7.18
C LYS A 425 6.00 23.99 7.93
N ASP A 426 6.95 24.87 7.63
CA ASP A 426 8.28 24.97 8.26
C ASP A 426 9.15 23.70 8.13
N TYR A 427 8.83 22.82 7.18
CA TYR A 427 9.62 21.61 6.90
C TYR A 427 10.81 21.89 5.98
N TRP A 428 10.72 22.93 5.16
CA TRP A 428 11.76 23.37 4.25
C TRP A 428 11.96 24.89 4.34
N THR A 429 13.19 25.35 4.39
CA THR A 429 13.55 26.76 4.52
C THR A 429 14.61 27.10 3.47
N PRO A 430 14.20 27.19 2.19
CA PRO A 430 15.11 27.59 1.13
C PRO A 430 15.46 29.07 1.22
N ASP A 431 16.46 29.50 0.44
CA ASP A 431 16.74 30.91 0.26
C ASP A 431 15.62 31.62 -0.53
N ASP A 432 15.62 32.96 -0.49
CA ASP A 432 14.56 33.74 -1.11
C ASP A 432 14.57 33.62 -2.64
N ALA A 433 15.73 33.39 -3.27
CA ALA A 433 15.81 33.21 -4.72
C ALA A 433 15.06 31.94 -5.18
N VAL A 434 15.18 30.85 -4.43
CA VAL A 434 14.42 29.61 -4.69
C VAL A 434 12.91 29.83 -4.50
N LYS A 435 12.49 30.61 -3.50
CA LYS A 435 11.06 30.94 -3.31
C LYS A 435 10.51 31.75 -4.48
N GLU A 436 11.22 32.80 -4.89
CA GLU A 436 10.85 33.65 -6.02
C GLU A 436 10.75 32.85 -7.33
N ASP A 437 11.69 31.93 -7.54
CA ASP A 437 11.71 31.04 -8.71
C ASP A 437 10.49 30.10 -8.74
N LEU A 438 10.18 29.44 -7.61
CA LEU A 438 9.00 28.59 -7.48
C LEU A 438 7.70 29.35 -7.76
N ILE A 439 7.55 30.57 -7.26
CA ILE A 439 6.34 31.37 -7.51
C ILE A 439 6.26 31.76 -8.98
N THR A 440 7.38 32.21 -9.57
CA THR A 440 7.45 32.58 -10.99
C THR A 440 7.02 31.40 -11.86
N GLU A 441 7.64 30.25 -11.69
CA GLU A 441 7.33 29.00 -12.40
C GLU A 441 5.86 28.59 -12.21
N PHE A 442 5.34 28.68 -10.97
CA PHE A 442 3.94 28.37 -10.69
C PHE A 442 2.99 29.30 -11.47
N LEU A 443 3.19 30.61 -11.45
CA LEU A 443 2.31 31.55 -12.15
C LEU A 443 2.40 31.42 -13.67
N GLU A 444 3.58 31.18 -14.23
CA GLU A 444 3.73 30.93 -15.68
C GLU A 444 2.87 29.75 -16.14
N THR A 445 2.83 28.68 -15.36
CA THR A 445 1.97 27.54 -15.69
C THR A 445 0.48 27.89 -15.57
N VAL A 446 0.09 28.73 -14.62
CA VAL A 446 -1.30 29.20 -14.45
C VAL A 446 -1.72 30.08 -15.64
N GLU A 447 -0.82 30.89 -16.18
CA GLU A 447 -1.08 31.66 -17.39
C GLU A 447 -1.24 30.77 -18.63
N LYS A 448 -0.40 29.72 -18.75
CA LYS A 448 -0.42 28.80 -19.91
C LYS A 448 -1.64 27.87 -19.94
N VAL A 449 -1.97 27.23 -18.81
CA VAL A 449 -2.98 26.15 -18.77
C VAL A 449 -4.10 26.38 -17.74
N GLY A 450 -4.07 27.49 -17.02
CA GLY A 450 -4.97 27.75 -15.91
C GLY A 450 -4.56 27.04 -14.62
N LEU A 451 -5.32 27.28 -13.55
CA LEU A 451 -5.05 26.76 -12.22
C LEU A 451 -5.56 25.32 -12.03
N SER A 452 -4.65 24.42 -11.67
CA SER A 452 -4.97 23.05 -11.27
C SER A 452 -5.76 23.02 -9.96
N CYS A 453 -6.52 21.94 -9.75
CA CYS A 453 -7.35 21.82 -8.56
C CYS A 453 -7.26 20.44 -7.91
N ASN A 454 -6.71 20.41 -6.69
CA ASN A 454 -6.65 19.27 -5.78
C ASN A 454 -6.51 19.75 -4.31
N LEU A 455 -6.26 18.82 -3.39
CA LEU A 455 -6.11 19.09 -1.95
C LEU A 455 -4.89 19.95 -1.58
N ASN A 456 -3.93 20.11 -2.48
CA ASN A 456 -2.73 20.91 -2.25
C ASN A 456 -2.77 22.28 -2.93
N VAL A 457 -3.51 22.44 -4.03
CA VAL A 457 -3.55 23.69 -4.82
C VAL A 457 -4.83 24.50 -4.50
N CYS A 458 -5.91 24.31 -5.26
CA CYS A 458 -7.16 25.07 -5.10
C CYS A 458 -7.85 24.84 -3.74
N ASN A 459 -7.75 23.62 -3.17
CA ASN A 459 -8.48 23.19 -1.99
C ASN A 459 -7.57 23.17 -0.74
N ASN A 460 -6.62 24.09 -0.71
CA ASN A 460 -5.80 24.40 0.45
C ASN A 460 -5.85 25.91 0.70
N GLY A 461 -6.88 26.36 1.43
CA GLY A 461 -7.08 27.79 1.69
C GLY A 461 -5.87 28.46 2.34
N LYS A 462 -5.27 27.80 3.34
CA LYS A 462 -4.09 28.31 4.05
C LYS A 462 -2.86 28.44 3.16
N LEU A 463 -2.65 27.50 2.23
CA LEU A 463 -1.56 27.62 1.27
C LEU A 463 -1.82 28.71 0.25
N ALA A 464 -3.06 28.83 -0.23
CA ALA A 464 -3.42 29.91 -1.15
C ALA A 464 -3.21 31.29 -0.49
N ASP A 465 -3.66 31.48 0.75
CA ASP A 465 -3.48 32.75 1.47
C ASP A 465 -1.99 33.06 1.73
N PHE A 466 -1.17 32.01 1.95
CA PHE A 466 0.28 32.15 2.10
C PHE A 466 0.96 32.51 0.77
N LEU A 467 0.62 31.82 -0.32
CA LEU A 467 1.10 32.13 -1.66
C LEU A 467 0.72 33.54 -2.11
N ASP A 468 -0.50 33.98 -1.80
CA ASP A 468 -0.98 35.33 -2.12
C ASP A 468 -0.11 36.42 -1.48
N GLN A 469 0.27 36.24 -0.21
CA GLN A 469 1.16 37.17 0.49
C GLN A 469 2.56 37.17 -0.11
N GLU A 470 3.10 35.99 -0.36
CA GLU A 470 4.47 35.85 -0.87
C GLU A 470 4.59 36.38 -2.31
N MET A 471 3.56 36.21 -3.15
CA MET A 471 3.51 36.74 -4.51
C MET A 471 3.64 38.27 -4.57
N GLU A 472 3.14 38.99 -3.56
CA GLU A 472 3.26 40.46 -3.48
C GLU A 472 4.70 40.92 -3.18
N GLU A 473 5.54 40.04 -2.65
CA GLU A 473 6.93 40.34 -2.29
C GLU A 473 7.92 39.99 -3.41
N VAL A 474 7.55 39.12 -4.36
CA VAL A 474 8.42 38.69 -5.47
C VAL A 474 8.62 39.80 -6.50
N SER A 475 9.88 40.14 -6.76
CA SER A 475 10.20 41.11 -7.80
C SER A 475 10.03 40.53 -9.21
N GLY A 476 9.34 41.26 -10.10
CA GLY A 476 9.21 40.89 -11.52
C GLY A 476 7.90 40.19 -11.91
N ILE A 477 7.08 39.78 -10.94
CA ILE A 477 5.73 39.30 -11.19
C ILE A 477 4.78 40.48 -11.43
N SER A 478 3.94 40.38 -12.47
CA SER A 478 3.00 41.46 -12.79
C SER A 478 1.75 41.37 -11.93
N GLU A 479 1.20 42.53 -11.53
CA GLU A 479 -0.10 42.61 -10.83
C GLU A 479 -1.21 41.86 -11.59
N ALA A 480 -1.15 41.87 -12.93
CA ALA A 480 -2.11 41.17 -13.78
C ALA A 480 -2.01 39.64 -13.65
N SER A 481 -0.80 39.10 -13.45
CA SER A 481 -0.56 37.67 -13.25
C SER A 481 -1.16 37.20 -11.91
N ILE A 482 -0.95 37.99 -10.85
CA ILE A 482 -1.51 37.73 -9.52
C ILE A 482 -3.04 37.79 -9.56
N GLU A 483 -3.60 38.84 -10.18
CA GLU A 483 -5.07 38.98 -10.29
C GLU A 483 -5.71 37.86 -11.13
N ASN A 484 -5.05 37.43 -12.21
CA ASN A 484 -5.49 36.27 -12.99
C ASN A 484 -5.52 34.99 -12.15
N TRP A 485 -4.50 34.76 -11.32
CA TRP A 485 -4.49 33.62 -10.40
C TRP A 485 -5.62 33.71 -9.35
N ARG A 486 -5.81 34.89 -8.73
CA ARG A 486 -6.89 35.15 -7.76
C ARG A 486 -8.27 34.89 -8.36
N GLU A 487 -8.53 35.41 -9.56
CA GLU A 487 -9.80 35.22 -10.26
C GLU A 487 -10.08 33.74 -10.53
N GLN A 488 -9.08 33.00 -11.03
CA GLN A 488 -9.23 31.57 -11.31
C GLN A 488 -9.46 30.75 -10.03
N LEU A 489 -8.76 31.09 -8.94
CA LEU A 489 -8.95 30.44 -7.64
C LEU A 489 -10.38 30.65 -7.12
N GLU A 490 -10.89 31.88 -7.18
CA GLU A 490 -12.26 32.19 -6.73
C GLU A 490 -13.30 31.45 -7.59
N GLN A 491 -13.17 31.49 -8.92
CA GLN A 491 -14.04 30.74 -9.83
C GLN A 491 -14.03 29.22 -9.56
N ILE A 492 -12.89 28.65 -9.16
CA ILE A 492 -12.82 27.24 -8.75
C ILE A 492 -13.53 27.02 -7.43
N ARG A 493 -13.30 27.87 -6.43
CA ARG A 493 -13.92 27.77 -5.09
C ARG A 493 -15.44 27.88 -5.16
N GLU A 494 -15.97 28.83 -5.90
CA GLU A 494 -17.42 28.98 -6.14
C GLU A 494 -18.01 27.70 -6.76
N ARG A 495 -17.34 27.15 -7.79
CA ARG A 495 -17.78 25.89 -8.43
C ARG A 495 -17.76 24.70 -7.47
N LEU A 496 -16.76 24.60 -6.60
CA LEU A 496 -16.66 23.53 -5.60
C LEU A 496 -17.75 23.66 -4.52
N GLU A 497 -18.05 24.88 -4.08
CA GLU A 497 -19.11 25.13 -3.11
C GLU A 497 -20.49 24.77 -3.69
N ASP A 498 -20.76 25.17 -4.94
CA ASP A 498 -21.97 24.77 -5.66
C ASP A 498 -22.12 23.25 -5.76
N GLN A 499 -21.03 22.55 -6.07
CA GLN A 499 -21.02 21.08 -6.11
C GLN A 499 -21.29 20.48 -4.73
N ARG A 500 -20.69 21.05 -3.67
CA ARG A 500 -20.90 20.61 -2.28
C ARG A 500 -22.35 20.77 -1.84
N VAL A 501 -22.95 21.94 -2.09
CA VAL A 501 -24.36 22.21 -1.78
C VAL A 501 -25.28 21.24 -2.53
N ARG A 502 -25.03 21.00 -3.82
CA ARG A 502 -25.80 20.02 -4.61
C ARG A 502 -25.64 18.60 -4.05
N ALA A 503 -24.43 18.19 -3.70
CA ALA A 503 -24.18 16.87 -3.13
C ALA A 503 -24.90 16.68 -1.79
N GLN A 504 -24.89 17.71 -0.92
CA GLN A 504 -25.64 17.71 0.34
C GLN A 504 -27.15 17.63 0.11
N GLN A 505 -27.69 18.37 -0.85
CA GLN A 505 -29.11 18.29 -1.23
C GLN A 505 -29.48 16.89 -1.75
N VAL A 506 -28.64 16.28 -2.58
CA VAL A 506 -28.85 14.90 -3.06
C VAL A 506 -28.81 13.91 -1.90
N ALA A 507 -27.85 14.03 -0.97
CA ALA A 507 -27.74 13.16 0.20
C ALA A 507 -28.95 13.32 1.14
N GLN A 508 -29.39 14.56 1.40
CA GLN A 508 -30.59 14.85 2.19
C GLN A 508 -31.84 14.28 1.52
N ASN A 509 -31.98 14.45 0.21
CA ASN A 509 -33.10 13.89 -0.55
C ASN A 509 -33.10 12.36 -0.53
N ALA A 510 -31.94 11.72 -0.68
CA ALA A 510 -31.78 10.27 -0.57
C ALA A 510 -32.10 9.74 0.85
N SER A 511 -31.84 10.53 1.89
CA SER A 511 -32.23 10.19 3.27
C SER A 511 -33.72 10.43 3.58
N SER A 512 -34.41 11.24 2.76
CA SER A 512 -35.82 11.60 2.93
C SER A 512 -36.80 10.70 2.16
N THR A 513 -36.30 9.89 1.23
CA THR A 513 -37.10 8.89 0.51
C THR A 513 -37.07 7.55 1.26
N ASP A 514 -38.09 7.30 2.09
CA ASP A 514 -38.44 5.96 2.62
C ASP A 514 -38.94 4.99 1.53
N ASP A 515 -38.84 5.36 0.25
CA ASP A 515 -39.31 4.58 -0.89
C ASP A 515 -38.22 3.63 -1.43
N TYR A 516 -37.41 3.07 -0.54
CA TYR A 516 -36.66 1.86 -0.85
C TYR A 516 -37.67 0.71 -0.88
N THR A 517 -38.26 0.44 -2.05
CA THR A 517 -38.78 -0.89 -2.33
C THR A 517 -37.58 -1.82 -2.37
N PRO A 518 -37.46 -2.81 -1.47
CA PRO A 518 -36.42 -3.80 -1.60
C PRO A 518 -36.52 -4.37 -3.00
N ARG A 519 -35.44 -4.26 -3.79
CA ARG A 519 -35.31 -5.12 -4.96
C ARG A 519 -35.57 -6.52 -4.42
N LYS A 520 -36.57 -7.22 -4.97
CA LYS A 520 -36.88 -8.61 -4.62
C LYS A 520 -35.55 -9.30 -4.40
N ALA A 521 -35.35 -9.88 -3.22
CA ALA A 521 -34.17 -10.65 -2.91
C ALA A 521 -33.89 -11.53 -4.12
N VAL A 522 -32.79 -11.23 -4.83
CA VAL A 522 -32.34 -12.12 -5.88
C VAL A 522 -31.91 -13.34 -5.09
N GLN A 523 -32.72 -14.40 -5.15
CA GLN A 523 -32.28 -15.70 -4.68
C GLN A 523 -31.03 -16.01 -5.49
N GLY A 524 -29.87 -15.92 -4.84
CA GLY A 524 -28.64 -16.43 -5.41
C GLY A 524 -28.88 -17.90 -5.74
N TYR A 525 -28.49 -18.31 -6.93
CA TYR A 525 -28.50 -19.71 -7.28
C TYR A 525 -27.34 -20.37 -6.52
N THR A 526 -27.66 -21.27 -5.61
CA THR A 526 -26.69 -22.25 -5.11
C THR A 526 -26.34 -23.15 -6.30
N LEU A 527 -25.05 -23.32 -6.59
CA LEU A 527 -24.61 -24.39 -7.49
C LEU A 527 -24.88 -25.72 -6.77
N GLU A 528 -25.93 -26.41 -7.17
CA GLU A 528 -26.12 -27.81 -6.78
C GLU A 528 -25.15 -28.68 -7.58
N GLU A 529 -24.49 -29.61 -6.89
CA GLU A 529 -23.62 -30.59 -7.49
C GLU A 529 -24.47 -31.53 -8.37
N VAL A 530 -24.45 -31.32 -9.69
CA VAL A 530 -25.11 -32.23 -10.62
C VAL A 530 -24.27 -33.50 -10.71
N ASN A 531 -24.68 -34.54 -10.00
CA ASN A 531 -24.20 -35.89 -10.25
C ASN A 531 -24.44 -36.23 -11.72
N ALA A 532 -23.36 -36.34 -12.50
CA ALA A 532 -23.36 -36.46 -13.95
C ALA A 532 -23.89 -37.82 -14.50
N ASN A 533 -24.83 -38.48 -13.81
CA ASN A 533 -25.34 -39.79 -14.20
C ASN A 533 -26.87 -39.91 -14.29
N GLN A 534 -27.64 -38.82 -14.19
CA GLN A 534 -29.08 -38.87 -14.45
C GLN A 534 -29.57 -37.60 -15.15
N ASN A 535 -29.33 -37.51 -16.47
CA ASN A 535 -30.16 -36.85 -17.47
C ASN A 535 -29.44 -36.86 -18.83
N GLU A 536 -29.65 -37.91 -19.63
CA GLU A 536 -29.48 -37.77 -21.08
C GLU A 536 -30.51 -36.74 -21.58
N PRO A 537 -30.15 -35.78 -22.45
CA PRO A 537 -31.13 -34.92 -23.05
C PRO A 537 -32.00 -35.75 -23.99
N SER A 538 -33.31 -35.79 -23.72
CA SER A 538 -34.31 -36.27 -24.68
C SER A 538 -34.32 -35.32 -25.88
N GLY A 539 -33.55 -35.67 -26.91
CA GLY A 539 -33.58 -34.97 -28.19
C GLY A 539 -35.00 -34.97 -28.75
N ALA A 540 -35.50 -33.79 -29.11
CA ALA A 540 -36.74 -33.66 -29.88
C ALA A 540 -36.66 -34.53 -31.16
N PRO A 541 -37.74 -35.19 -31.58
CA PRO A 541 -37.70 -36.06 -32.75
C PRO A 541 -37.36 -35.25 -33.99
N VAL A 542 -36.21 -35.57 -34.57
CA VAL A 542 -35.69 -34.96 -35.80
C VAL A 542 -36.58 -35.39 -36.97
N ASN A 543 -37.18 -34.44 -37.68
CA ASN A 543 -38.02 -34.71 -38.85
C ASN A 543 -37.15 -35.28 -40.01
N PRO A 544 -37.35 -36.54 -40.44
CA PRO A 544 -36.51 -37.18 -41.47
C PRO A 544 -36.62 -36.51 -42.85
N ALA A 545 -37.69 -35.74 -43.11
CA ALA A 545 -37.88 -35.03 -44.36
C ALA A 545 -36.90 -33.85 -44.52
N LEU A 546 -36.54 -33.19 -43.42
CA LEU A 546 -35.62 -32.04 -43.43
C LEU A 546 -34.18 -32.46 -43.76
N TRP A 547 -33.73 -33.62 -43.27
CA TRP A 547 -32.41 -34.15 -43.59
C TRP A 547 -32.26 -34.59 -45.05
N ARG A 548 -33.34 -35.10 -45.67
CA ARG A 548 -33.32 -35.41 -47.10
C ARG A 548 -33.10 -34.17 -47.96
N TRP A 549 -33.68 -33.03 -47.59
CA TRP A 549 -33.45 -31.76 -48.29
C TRP A 549 -32.05 -31.21 -48.07
N VAL A 550 -31.51 -31.28 -46.85
CA VAL A 550 -30.14 -30.81 -46.55
C VAL A 550 -29.09 -31.62 -47.31
N ILE A 551 -29.24 -32.95 -47.37
CA ILE A 551 -28.33 -33.83 -48.13
C ILE A 551 -28.45 -33.58 -49.64
N LEU A 552 -29.66 -33.36 -50.16
CA LEU A 552 -29.88 -33.12 -51.59
C LEU A 552 -29.33 -31.76 -52.03
N VAL A 553 -29.46 -30.72 -51.21
CA VAL A 553 -28.85 -29.39 -51.45
C VAL A 553 -27.32 -29.48 -51.36
N ALA A 554 -26.77 -30.24 -50.41
CA ALA A 554 -25.32 -30.44 -50.29
C ALA A 554 -24.73 -31.20 -51.50
N LEU A 555 -25.42 -32.22 -52.01
CA LEU A 555 -24.98 -32.98 -53.19
C LEU A 555 -25.09 -32.18 -54.49
N VAL A 556 -26.13 -31.37 -54.65
CA VAL A 556 -26.27 -30.45 -55.80
C VAL A 556 -25.21 -29.35 -55.73
N GLY A 557 -24.95 -28.78 -54.54
CA GLY A 557 -23.89 -27.79 -54.32
C GLY A 557 -22.50 -28.35 -54.61
N TYR A 558 -22.20 -29.58 -54.17
CA TYR A 558 -20.93 -30.24 -54.45
C TYR A 558 -20.77 -30.59 -55.94
N GLY A 559 -21.85 -31.01 -56.61
CA GLY A 559 -21.85 -31.23 -58.06
C GLY A 559 -21.54 -29.97 -58.85
N ILE A 560 -22.21 -28.86 -58.53
CA ILE A 560 -21.98 -27.56 -59.18
C ILE A 560 -20.54 -27.06 -58.95
N TYR A 561 -20.02 -27.21 -57.72
CA TYR A 561 -18.63 -26.87 -57.38
C TYR A 561 -17.61 -27.73 -58.13
N TYR A 562 -17.85 -29.04 -58.24
CA TYR A 562 -16.93 -29.97 -58.91
C TYR A 562 -16.90 -29.78 -60.43
N PHE A 563 -18.03 -29.46 -61.07
CA PHE A 563 -18.11 -29.24 -62.52
C PHE A 563 -17.64 -27.84 -62.95
N THR A 564 -17.79 -26.81 -62.13
CA THR A 564 -17.28 -25.45 -62.44
C THR A 564 -15.76 -25.34 -62.32
N ARG A 565 -15.10 -26.18 -61.49
CA ARG A 565 -13.64 -26.13 -61.29
C ARG A 565 -12.82 -26.99 -62.25
N LYS A 566 -13.44 -27.93 -62.99
CA LYS A 566 -12.77 -28.79 -63.99
C LYS A 566 -12.93 -28.33 -65.45
N GLY A 567 -13.69 -27.27 -65.72
CA GLY A 567 -13.91 -26.71 -67.06
C GLY A 567 -12.97 -25.58 -67.50
N VAL A 568 -11.99 -25.19 -66.68
CA VAL A 568 -11.02 -24.13 -67.00
C VAL A 568 -9.59 -24.68 -66.86
N ARG A 569 -9.26 -25.62 -67.74
CA ARG A 569 -7.90 -25.97 -68.20
C ARG A 569 -8.05 -26.80 -69.47
N GLY A 570 -8.15 -26.07 -70.57
CA GLY A 570 -8.17 -26.50 -71.97
C GLY A 570 -7.99 -25.25 -72.80
#